data_AF-A0A1D8A383-F1
#
_entry.id   AF-A0A1D8A383-F1
#
_cell.length_a   1.000
_cell.length_b   1.000
_cell.length_c   1.000
_cell.angle_alpha   90.00
_cell.angle_beta   90.00
_cell.angle_gamma   90.00
#
_symmetry.space_group_name_H-M   'P 1'
#
loop_
_entity.id
_entity.type
_entity.pdbx_description
1 polymer ?
#
loop_
_entity_poly.entity_id
_entity_poly.type
_entity_poly.pdbx_seq_one_letter_code
_entity_poly.pdbx_strand_id
1 'polypeptide(L)'
;MASSTINTSYQNAGVRGVPDFQVMDTYIDSNLVAGAEPAIQQPKRILLGDSLNLAQFTVVGISGGKLVPATWNATVANGVKPIGVLVYAAVSGANNTTIYGEVFLTGCFNVGENDAGADSPLVWDASFDTLAKKTQWAGLPHFNGNPNLLFRSRLQRDAS
;
A
#
# COMPACT_ATOMS: atom_id res chain seq x y z
N MET A 1 -6.89 -58.61 -43.16
CA MET A 1 -5.72 -58.03 -42.47
C MET A 1 -6.10 -57.88 -41.00
N ALA A 2 -5.43 -58.60 -40.10
CA ALA A 2 -5.70 -58.51 -38.67
C ALA A 2 -5.08 -57.21 -38.14
N SER A 3 -5.91 -56.34 -37.56
CA SER A 3 -5.45 -55.14 -36.86
C SER A 3 -4.88 -55.58 -35.50
N SER A 4 -3.58 -55.42 -35.29
CA SER A 4 -2.97 -55.63 -33.98
C SER A 4 -3.22 -54.38 -33.13
N THR A 5 -4.08 -54.50 -32.12
CA THR A 5 -4.21 -53.48 -31.07
C THR A 5 -2.89 -53.43 -30.30
N ILE A 6 -2.10 -52.38 -30.54
CA ILE A 6 -0.94 -52.08 -29.69
C ILE A 6 -1.52 -51.60 -28.36
N ASN A 7 -1.36 -52.39 -27.30
CA ASN A 7 -1.59 -51.90 -25.94
C ASN A 7 -0.52 -50.83 -25.67
N THR A 8 -0.86 -49.58 -25.95
CA THR A 8 -0.06 -48.44 -25.50
C THR A 8 -0.12 -48.45 -23.97
N SER A 9 1.03 -48.55 -23.31
CA SER A 9 1.21 -48.62 -21.85
C SER A 9 0.78 -47.35 -21.09
N TYR A 10 -0.03 -46.48 -21.70
CA TYR A 10 -0.56 -45.25 -21.10
C TYR A 10 -1.78 -45.47 -20.19
N GLN A 11 -1.87 -46.61 -19.50
CA GLN A 11 -2.86 -46.79 -18.42
C GLN A 11 -2.46 -46.09 -17.11
N ASN A 12 -1.32 -45.41 -17.07
CA ASN A 12 -0.81 -44.71 -15.88
C ASN A 12 -0.65 -43.19 -16.11
N ALA A 13 -1.60 -42.54 -16.80
CA ALA A 13 -1.66 -41.07 -16.90
C ALA A 13 -1.97 -40.36 -15.55
N GLY A 14 -2.07 -41.10 -14.44
CA GLY A 14 -2.19 -40.56 -13.08
C GLY A 14 -0.85 -40.45 -12.31
N VAL A 15 0.29 -40.69 -12.96
CA VAL A 15 1.61 -40.68 -12.28
C VAL A 15 2.11 -39.23 -12.09
N ARG A 16 2.29 -38.84 -10.82
CA ARG A 16 3.08 -37.67 -10.41
C ARG A 16 4.49 -37.77 -11.01
N GLY A 17 4.95 -36.70 -11.65
CA GLY A 17 6.26 -36.64 -12.32
C GLY A 17 6.24 -35.98 -13.70
N VAL A 18 5.22 -35.20 -14.02
CA VAL A 18 5.23 -34.34 -15.22
C VAL A 18 6.20 -33.18 -14.94
N PRO A 19 7.16 -32.86 -15.83
CA PRO A 19 7.93 -31.62 -15.68
C PRO A 19 6.97 -30.45 -15.73
N ASP A 20 6.81 -29.77 -14.59
CA ASP A 20 6.01 -28.56 -14.44
C ASP A 20 6.95 -27.38 -14.24
N PHE A 21 6.68 -26.29 -14.95
CA PHE A 21 7.43 -25.06 -14.78
C PHE A 21 6.83 -24.30 -13.61
N GLN A 22 7.46 -24.40 -12.44
CA GLN A 22 7.16 -23.49 -11.35
C GLN A 22 7.67 -22.10 -11.75
N VAL A 23 6.76 -21.13 -11.83
CA VAL A 23 7.15 -19.72 -11.92
C VAL A 23 7.92 -19.41 -10.63
N MET A 24 9.24 -19.29 -10.74
CA MET A 24 10.05 -18.79 -9.64
C MET A 24 9.70 -17.31 -9.44
N ASP A 25 9.44 -16.96 -8.19
CA ASP A 25 9.10 -15.66 -7.60
C ASP A 25 8.96 -14.48 -8.59
N THR A 26 7.75 -13.92 -8.70
CA THR A 26 7.53 -12.70 -9.51
C THR A 26 7.98 -11.49 -8.69
N TYR A 27 9.13 -10.93 -9.05
CA TYR A 27 9.60 -9.67 -8.47
C TYR A 27 8.89 -8.48 -9.13
N ILE A 28 8.25 -7.63 -8.32
CA ILE A 28 7.59 -6.39 -8.75
C ILE A 28 8.40 -5.21 -8.20
N ASP A 29 9.02 -4.44 -9.10
CA ASP A 29 9.68 -3.18 -8.74
C ASP A 29 8.64 -2.10 -8.44
N SER A 30 8.40 -1.85 -7.15
CA SER A 30 7.50 -0.80 -6.69
C SER A 30 8.30 0.32 -6.01
N ASN A 31 8.50 1.47 -6.68
CA ASN A 31 9.13 2.63 -6.03
C ASN A 31 8.15 3.32 -5.09
N LEU A 32 8.58 3.44 -3.84
CA LEU A 32 7.88 4.19 -2.79
C LEU A 32 7.77 5.69 -3.10
N VAL A 33 8.83 6.26 -3.69
CA VAL A 33 8.98 7.71 -3.91
C VAL A 33 8.60 8.07 -5.34
N ALA A 34 7.78 9.10 -5.51
CA ALA A 34 7.30 9.61 -6.80
C ALA A 34 8.02 10.89 -7.26
N GLY A 35 8.81 11.54 -6.40
CA GLY A 35 9.54 12.75 -6.73
C GLY A 35 10.55 13.13 -5.67
N ALA A 36 11.45 14.06 -6.02
CA ALA A 36 12.53 14.50 -5.13
C ALA A 36 12.06 15.44 -4.00
N GLU A 37 10.94 16.13 -4.19
CA GLU A 37 10.42 17.11 -3.25
C GLU A 37 8.95 16.86 -2.89
N PRO A 38 8.58 17.05 -1.62
CA PRO A 38 9.45 17.39 -0.48
C PRO A 38 10.35 16.21 -0.08
N ALA A 39 11.55 16.51 0.38
CA ALA A 39 12.50 15.48 0.81
C ALA A 39 11.97 14.72 2.03
N ILE A 40 12.21 13.42 2.06
CA ILE A 40 11.90 12.58 3.22
C ILE A 40 12.88 12.96 4.34
N GLN A 41 12.33 13.37 5.48
CA GLN A 41 13.09 13.64 6.70
C GLN A 41 13.12 12.41 7.61
N GLN A 42 13.94 12.48 8.66
CA GLN A 42 13.97 11.43 9.68
C GLN A 42 12.57 11.15 10.23
N PRO A 43 12.19 9.87 10.37
CA PRO A 43 10.86 9.51 10.81
C PRO A 43 10.66 9.91 12.28
N LYS A 44 9.42 10.28 12.60
CA LYS A 44 9.04 10.56 13.99
C LYS A 44 8.32 9.37 14.58
N ARG A 45 8.61 9.11 15.86
CA ARG A 45 7.93 8.08 16.66
C ARG A 45 6.64 8.64 17.23
N ILE A 46 5.52 7.98 16.95
CA ILE A 46 4.18 8.35 17.41
C ILE A 46 3.52 7.12 18.02
N LEU A 47 2.81 7.29 19.14
CA LEU A 47 2.16 6.17 19.84
C LEU A 47 1.13 5.51 18.92
N LEU A 48 1.21 4.20 18.75
CA LEU A 48 0.28 3.44 17.92
C LEU A 48 -1.09 3.33 18.59
N GLY A 49 -2.16 3.31 17.80
CA GLY A 49 -3.52 3.03 18.26
C GLY A 49 -3.64 1.65 18.91
N ASP A 50 -4.78 1.39 19.55
CA ASP A 50 -5.02 0.13 20.25
C ASP A 50 -5.43 -0.98 19.28
N SER A 51 -4.95 -2.20 19.50
CA SER A 51 -5.33 -3.40 18.73
C SER A 51 -5.11 -3.25 17.21
N LEU A 52 -4.01 -2.63 16.80
CA LEU A 52 -3.68 -2.43 15.39
C LEU A 52 -2.61 -3.40 14.91
N ASN A 53 -2.75 -3.84 13.67
CA ASN A 53 -1.70 -4.53 12.92
C ASN A 53 -1.49 -3.78 11.60
N LEU A 54 -0.46 -2.94 11.53
CA LEU A 54 -0.18 -2.10 10.38
C LEU A 54 1.01 -2.66 9.60
N ALA A 55 0.85 -2.79 8.29
CA ALA A 55 1.93 -3.14 7.39
C ALA A 55 2.92 -1.97 7.22
N GLN A 56 4.12 -2.28 6.74
CA GLN A 56 5.04 -1.26 6.26
C GLN A 56 4.38 -0.43 5.15
N PHE A 57 4.69 0.86 5.10
CA PHE A 57 4.13 1.82 4.15
C PHE A 57 2.62 2.03 4.22
N THR A 58 2.00 1.64 5.35
CA THR A 58 0.63 2.05 5.64
C THR A 58 0.54 3.56 5.73
N VAL A 59 -0.45 4.13 5.05
CA VAL A 59 -0.78 5.55 5.14
C VAL A 59 -1.56 5.79 6.43
N VAL A 60 -1.02 6.67 7.28
CA VAL A 60 -1.46 6.81 8.66
C VAL A 60 -1.85 8.25 8.99
N GLY A 61 -2.74 8.38 9.96
CA GLY A 61 -3.24 9.62 10.51
C GLY A 61 -3.30 9.61 12.02
N ILE A 62 -3.85 10.68 12.60
CA ILE A 62 -4.05 10.80 14.06
C ILE A 62 -5.53 10.77 14.39
N SER A 63 -5.90 9.91 15.34
CA SER A 63 -7.22 9.90 15.97
C SER A 63 -7.05 9.66 17.47
N GLY A 64 -7.70 10.47 18.30
CA GLY A 64 -7.56 10.38 19.77
C GLY A 64 -6.12 10.54 20.28
N GLY A 65 -5.25 11.23 19.54
CA GLY A 65 -3.82 11.40 19.88
C GLY A 65 -2.93 10.19 19.58
N LYS A 66 -3.50 9.12 18.99
CA LYS A 66 -2.76 7.92 18.59
C LYS A 66 -2.71 7.77 17.07
N LEU A 67 -1.70 7.06 16.60
CA LEU A 67 -1.51 6.74 15.19
C LEU A 67 -2.46 5.62 14.76
N VAL A 68 -3.27 5.88 13.74
CA VAL A 68 -4.22 4.90 13.18
C VAL A 68 -4.15 4.96 11.64
N PRO A 69 -4.68 3.96 10.91
CA PRO A 69 -4.83 4.07 9.46
C PRO A 69 -5.58 5.35 9.08
N ALA A 70 -5.10 6.06 8.06
CA ALA A 70 -5.87 7.14 7.48
C ALA A 70 -7.14 6.59 6.84
N THR A 71 -8.26 7.31 6.94
CA THR A 71 -9.53 6.91 6.35
C THR A 71 -10.13 8.07 5.58
N TRP A 72 -10.71 7.78 4.43
CA TRP A 72 -11.41 8.75 3.63
C TRP A 72 -12.87 8.87 4.06
N ASN A 73 -13.35 10.12 4.14
CA ASN A 73 -14.75 10.43 4.27
C ASN A 73 -15.04 11.73 3.50
N ALA A 74 -16.21 11.83 2.86
CA ALA A 74 -16.63 13.05 2.18
C ALA A 74 -16.70 14.25 3.15
N THR A 75 -17.04 14.00 4.41
CA THR A 75 -16.96 14.97 5.50
C THR A 75 -15.65 14.78 6.25
N VAL A 76 -14.74 15.75 6.14
CA VAL A 76 -13.37 15.69 6.69
C VAL A 76 -13.34 15.36 8.19
N ALA A 77 -14.29 15.89 8.97
CA ALA A 77 -14.37 15.65 10.41
C ALA A 77 -14.63 14.18 10.79
N ASN A 78 -15.16 13.38 9.87
CA ASN A 78 -15.49 11.96 10.08
C ASN A 78 -14.45 11.01 9.49
N GLY A 79 -13.44 11.53 8.79
CA GLY A 79 -12.30 10.77 8.27
C GLY A 79 -11.05 11.01 9.11
N VAL A 80 -10.02 10.20 8.88
CA VAL A 80 -8.72 10.37 9.52
C VAL A 80 -7.72 10.92 8.50
N LYS A 81 -7.24 12.14 8.74
CA LYS A 81 -6.29 12.82 7.84
C LYS A 81 -4.93 12.11 7.77
N PRO A 82 -4.36 11.88 6.57
CA PRO A 82 -3.03 11.32 6.43
C PRO A 82 -2.05 12.36 6.92
N ILE A 83 -1.18 11.96 7.83
CA ILE A 83 -0.08 12.77 8.33
C ILE A 83 1.27 12.25 7.86
N GLY A 84 1.31 11.04 7.29
CA GLY A 84 2.53 10.42 6.82
C GLY A 84 2.37 8.95 6.44
N VAL A 85 3.51 8.31 6.24
CA VAL A 85 3.65 6.90 5.82
C VAL A 85 4.49 6.14 6.84
N LEU A 86 4.04 4.96 7.25
CA LEU A 86 4.74 4.13 8.23
C LEU A 86 6.05 3.55 7.65
N VAL A 87 7.15 3.65 8.39
CA VAL A 87 8.47 3.17 7.94
C VAL A 87 8.61 1.66 8.04
N TYR A 88 8.07 1.06 9.10
CA TYR A 88 8.16 -0.36 9.40
C TYR A 88 6.81 -0.88 9.85
N ALA A 89 6.52 -2.15 9.59
CA ALA A 89 5.32 -2.79 10.12
C ALA A 89 5.30 -2.71 11.66
N ALA A 90 4.13 -2.51 12.24
CA ALA A 90 3.96 -2.35 13.68
C ALA A 90 2.66 -3.00 14.15
N VAL A 91 2.73 -3.68 15.29
CA VAL A 91 1.59 -4.38 15.90
C VAL A 91 1.43 -3.93 17.35
N SER A 92 0.23 -3.50 17.72
CA SER A 92 -0.13 -3.14 19.10
C SER A 92 -1.20 -4.08 19.65
N GLY A 93 -1.13 -4.30 20.96
CA GLY A 93 -2.20 -4.95 21.72
C GLY A 93 -3.30 -3.96 22.14
N ALA A 94 -4.26 -4.47 22.91
CA ALA A 94 -5.28 -3.64 23.54
C ALA A 94 -4.67 -2.64 24.54
N ASN A 95 -5.26 -1.44 24.66
CA ASN A 95 -4.82 -0.37 25.57
C ASN A 95 -3.32 -0.06 25.47
N ASN A 96 -2.80 0.04 24.25
CA ASN A 96 -1.43 0.34 23.96
C ASN A 96 -1.01 1.71 24.52
N THR A 97 0.10 1.69 25.25
CA THR A 97 0.76 2.87 25.82
C THR A 97 2.27 2.90 25.54
N THR A 98 2.83 1.85 24.94
CA THR A 98 4.29 1.65 24.82
C THR A 98 4.77 1.31 23.41
N ILE A 99 3.88 0.89 22.51
CA ILE A 99 4.24 0.59 21.13
C ILE A 99 4.07 1.83 20.27
N TYR A 100 5.12 2.19 19.54
CA TYR A 100 5.17 3.36 18.68
C TYR A 100 5.38 2.94 17.23
N GLY A 101 4.72 3.64 16.31
CA GLY A 101 5.03 3.59 14.88
C GLY A 101 6.04 4.68 14.51
N GLU A 102 6.99 4.36 13.65
CA GLU A 102 7.87 5.33 13.00
C GLU A 102 7.23 5.81 11.71
N VAL A 103 7.09 7.12 11.54
CA VAL A 103 6.33 7.72 10.44
C VAL A 103 7.16 8.74 9.70
N PHE A 104 7.25 8.59 8.38
CA PHE A 104 7.69 9.66 7.49
C PHE A 104 6.58 10.71 7.41
N LEU A 105 6.80 11.85 8.07
CA LEU A 105 5.87 12.98 8.04
C LEU A 105 6.07 13.88 6.82
N THR A 106 7.16 13.65 6.08
CA THR A 106 7.48 14.37 4.86
C THR A 106 7.85 13.41 3.74
N GLY A 107 7.63 13.82 2.50
CA GLY A 107 7.96 13.00 1.33
C GLY A 107 6.99 13.19 0.16
N CYS A 108 7.40 12.73 -1.01
CA CYS A 108 6.55 12.59 -2.18
C CYS A 108 6.39 11.10 -2.51
N PHE A 109 5.24 10.53 -2.16
CA PHE A 109 4.98 9.10 -2.23
C PHE A 109 4.15 8.72 -3.45
N ASN A 110 4.46 7.55 -4.04
CA ASN A 110 3.73 7.01 -5.18
C ASN A 110 2.38 6.45 -4.73
N VAL A 111 1.25 6.93 -5.25
CA VAL A 111 -0.08 6.33 -5.03
C VAL A 111 -0.43 5.21 -6.00
N GLY A 112 0.40 5.09 -7.03
CA GLY A 112 0.27 4.15 -8.11
C GLY A 112 -0.40 4.75 -9.35
N GLU A 113 -0.44 3.97 -10.42
CA GLU A 113 -0.89 4.37 -11.75
C GLU A 113 -2.42 4.40 -11.91
N ASN A 114 -3.13 3.62 -11.09
CA ASN A 114 -4.58 3.42 -11.19
C ASN A 114 -5.22 3.33 -9.80
N ASP A 115 -6.54 3.20 -9.75
CA ASP A 115 -7.31 3.06 -8.51
C ASP A 115 -6.81 1.89 -7.65
N ALA A 116 -6.33 0.81 -8.28
CA ALA A 116 -5.77 -0.37 -7.63
C ALA A 116 -4.34 -0.15 -7.06
N GLY A 117 -3.63 0.89 -7.49
CA GLY A 117 -2.27 1.19 -7.02
C GLY A 117 -1.19 0.22 -7.48
N ALA A 118 -1.32 -0.34 -8.70
CA ALA A 118 -0.56 -1.50 -9.19
C ALA A 118 0.99 -1.41 -9.11
N ASP A 119 1.57 -0.22 -9.03
CA ASP A 119 3.03 0.06 -8.95
C ASP A 119 3.43 0.82 -7.67
N SER A 120 2.54 0.87 -6.69
CA SER A 120 2.76 1.52 -5.39
C SER A 120 2.87 0.49 -4.27
N PRO A 121 3.89 0.62 -3.40
CA PRO A 121 3.99 -0.20 -2.20
C PRO A 121 3.16 0.37 -1.03
N LEU A 122 2.41 1.46 -1.24
CA LEU A 122 1.61 2.08 -0.17
C LEU A 122 0.40 1.23 0.17
N VAL A 123 0.17 1.05 1.46
CA VAL A 123 -1.02 0.38 1.97
C VAL A 123 -2.05 1.44 2.38
N TRP A 124 -3.16 1.46 1.66
CA TRP A 124 -4.28 2.36 1.90
C TRP A 124 -5.41 1.64 2.64
N ASP A 125 -6.16 2.37 3.45
CA ASP A 125 -7.46 1.89 3.93
C ASP A 125 -8.43 1.71 2.75
N ALA A 126 -9.35 0.75 2.88
CA ALA A 126 -10.30 0.40 1.83
C ALA A 126 -11.22 1.57 1.42
N SER A 127 -11.41 2.57 2.27
CA SER A 127 -12.16 3.80 1.93
C SER A 127 -11.50 4.63 0.81
N PHE A 128 -10.21 4.44 0.54
CA PHE A 128 -9.47 5.02 -0.57
C PHE A 128 -9.55 4.14 -1.83
N ASP A 129 -10.77 3.93 -2.31
CA ASP A 129 -11.08 3.08 -3.47
C ASP A 129 -10.70 3.67 -4.83
N THR A 130 -10.36 4.97 -4.89
CA THR A 130 -10.04 5.67 -6.14
C THR A 130 -8.78 6.51 -6.02
N LEU A 131 -8.09 6.70 -7.13
CA LEU A 131 -6.90 7.53 -7.26
C LEU A 131 -7.21 8.98 -6.89
N ALA A 132 -8.42 9.45 -7.22
CA ALA A 132 -8.89 10.78 -6.82
C ALA A 132 -8.95 10.91 -5.29
N LYS A 133 -9.46 9.93 -4.54
CA LYS A 133 -9.46 10.01 -3.07
C LYS A 133 -8.04 9.96 -2.49
N LYS A 134 -7.11 9.25 -3.13
CA LYS A 134 -5.69 9.16 -2.72
C LYS A 134 -4.91 10.44 -2.99
N THR A 135 -5.22 11.15 -4.08
CA THR A 135 -4.48 12.33 -4.58
C THR A 135 -5.19 13.67 -4.36
N GLN A 136 -6.50 13.68 -4.15
CA GLN A 136 -7.33 14.86 -3.98
C GLN A 136 -8.15 14.66 -2.70
N TRP A 137 -7.53 14.97 -1.57
CA TRP A 137 -8.20 14.88 -0.28
C TRP A 137 -9.38 15.86 -0.23
N ALA A 138 -10.55 15.39 0.24
CA ALA A 138 -11.75 16.20 0.31
C ALA A 138 -11.48 17.49 1.12
N GLY A 139 -11.71 18.66 0.50
CA GLY A 139 -11.57 19.96 1.15
C GLY A 139 -10.17 20.59 1.17
N LEU A 140 -9.12 19.91 0.69
CA LEU A 140 -7.78 20.48 0.56
C LEU A 140 -7.12 19.99 -0.73
N PRO A 141 -6.95 20.82 -1.79
CA PRO A 141 -6.08 20.43 -2.89
C PRO A 141 -4.69 20.14 -2.32
N HIS A 142 -3.99 19.15 -2.88
CA HIS A 142 -2.66 18.70 -2.45
C HIS A 142 -1.66 19.85 -2.23
N PHE A 143 -1.87 20.98 -2.92
CA PHE A 143 -1.09 22.20 -2.84
C PHE A 143 -1.32 23.02 -1.55
N ASN A 144 -2.43 22.83 -0.82
CA ASN A 144 -2.79 23.65 0.35
C ASN A 144 -2.91 22.88 1.69
N GLY A 145 -2.82 21.55 1.70
CA GLY A 145 -3.17 20.75 2.90
C GLY A 145 -2.03 20.33 3.82
N ASN A 146 -0.84 20.09 3.26
CA ASN A 146 0.44 19.91 3.97
C ASN A 146 1.57 19.94 2.91
N PRO A 147 2.26 21.07 2.72
CA PRO A 147 3.28 21.19 1.66
C PRO A 147 4.44 20.20 1.82
N ASN A 148 4.58 19.61 3.01
CA ASN A 148 5.66 18.68 3.32
C ASN A 148 5.31 17.22 3.02
N LEU A 149 4.05 16.88 2.71
CA LEU A 149 3.63 15.51 2.41
C LEU A 149 2.79 15.49 1.13
N LEU A 150 3.33 14.82 0.10
CA LEU A 150 2.69 14.69 -1.20
C LEU A 150 2.44 13.23 -1.55
N PHE A 151 1.30 12.96 -2.19
CA PHE A 151 0.92 11.69 -2.75
C PHE A 151 0.58 11.90 -4.23
N ARG A 152 1.37 11.31 -5.14
CA ARG A 152 1.28 11.54 -6.58
C ARG A 152 1.25 10.24 -7.36
N SER A 153 0.52 10.24 -8.47
CA SER A 153 0.61 9.18 -9.46
C SER A 153 1.75 9.48 -10.42
N ARG A 154 2.49 8.45 -10.85
CA ARG A 154 3.55 8.61 -11.85
C ARG A 154 3.03 8.93 -13.25
N LEU A 155 1.78 8.57 -13.56
CA LEU A 155 1.14 8.87 -14.83
C LEU A 155 0.70 10.33 -14.98
N GLN A 156 0.82 11.13 -13.92
CA GLN A 156 0.42 12.54 -13.90
C GLN A 156 1.59 13.50 -14.17
N ARG A 157 2.66 13.06 -14.84
CA ARG A 157 3.51 14.00 -15.58
C ARG A 157 2.68 14.55 -16.74
N ASP A 158 2.60 15.87 -16.80
CA ASP A 158 2.04 16.67 -17.88
C ASP A 158 0.52 16.88 -17.84
N ALA A 159 0.07 17.68 -16.88
CA ALA A 159 -1.07 18.57 -17.06
C ALA A 159 -0.77 19.95 -16.45
N SER A 160 0.20 20.64 -17.05
CA SER A 160 0.28 22.11 -17.07
C SER A 160 1.16 22.55 -18.23
#